data_AF-A0A562LZD1-F1
#
_entry.id   AF-A0A562LZD1-F1
#
_cell.length_a   1.000
_cell.length_b   1.000
_cell.length_c   1.000
_cell.angle_alpha   90.00
_cell.angle_beta   90.00
_cell.angle_gamma   90.00
#
_symmetry.space_group_name_H-M   'P 1'
#
loop_
_entity.id
_entity.type
_entity.pdbx_description
1 polymer ?
#
loop_
_entity_poly.entity_id
_entity_poly.type
_entity_poly.pdbx_seq_one_letter_code
_entity_poly.pdbx_strand_id
1 'polypeptide(L)'
;MTKVTFECTKSVILWQSFKMDLKTKSIGLVLSGGGTKGIAHAGVLKFLEEQNIRPNHIAGTSAGSIVAALYAGGKSPEEILDFFKSIYFFNWKHFTFKKAGFIDSNAFHFYFHTIFGETRIGDLKIHTHITATDLVKGKLKIFGPDTKVVDAILASSSFPGVLSPYEMNGKMYSDGGILNHFPTDILQGRCETLIGVYVSPIQKIEAKDLSSIKAVTSRAFDLLSANSNMQKFNLCDWVIAPEELAIYSTFETSKAKMDAIFKIGYEAAKTSYEELVV
;
A
#
# COMPACT_ATOMS: atom_id res chain seq x y z
N MET A 1 7.75 48.05 -17.40
CA MET A 1 7.30 47.29 -16.23
C MET A 1 5.81 47.15 -16.32
N THR A 2 5.30 45.96 -16.66
CA THR A 2 3.86 45.68 -16.67
C THR A 2 3.71 44.30 -16.07
N LYS A 3 3.24 44.24 -14.83
CA LYS A 3 2.93 42.99 -14.12
C LYS A 3 1.69 42.39 -14.78
N VAL A 4 1.82 41.20 -15.33
CA VAL A 4 0.68 40.35 -15.70
C VAL A 4 0.40 39.45 -14.51
N THR A 5 -0.67 39.73 -13.77
CA THR A 5 -1.22 38.85 -12.74
C THR A 5 -2.21 37.90 -13.41
N PHE A 6 -1.94 36.60 -13.33
CA PHE A 6 -2.90 35.56 -13.71
C PHE A 6 -3.86 35.32 -12.54
N GLU A 7 -5.07 35.87 -12.64
CA GLU A 7 -6.21 35.45 -11.82
C GLU A 7 -6.82 34.20 -12.45
N CYS A 8 -6.67 33.06 -11.78
CA CYS A 8 -7.37 31.83 -12.16
C CYS A 8 -8.78 31.87 -11.56
N THR A 9 -9.76 32.16 -12.41
CA THR A 9 -11.19 32.15 -12.07
C THR A 9 -11.61 30.77 -11.59
N LYS A 10 -12.09 30.70 -10.34
CA LYS A 10 -12.79 29.54 -9.77
C LYS A 10 -14.11 29.31 -10.52
N SER A 11 -14.11 28.42 -11.50
CA SER A 11 -15.34 27.81 -12.02
C SER A 11 -15.86 26.81 -10.98
N VAL A 12 -16.86 27.25 -10.22
CA VAL A 12 -17.65 26.42 -9.32
C VAL A 12 -18.48 25.46 -10.17
N ILE A 13 -18.04 24.22 -10.28
CA ILE A 13 -18.88 23.11 -10.74
C ILE A 13 -19.82 22.81 -9.57
N LEU A 14 -21.13 23.01 -9.78
CA LEU A 14 -22.18 22.55 -8.87
C LEU A 14 -22.13 21.02 -8.79
N TRP A 15 -21.42 20.49 -7.80
CA TRP A 15 -21.66 19.13 -7.33
C TRP A 15 -22.98 19.16 -6.56
N GLN A 16 -24.05 18.62 -7.14
CA GLN A 16 -25.16 18.13 -6.33
C GLN A 16 -24.57 17.11 -5.36
N SER A 17 -24.65 17.36 -4.04
CA SER A 17 -24.20 16.43 -2.99
C SER A 17 -24.90 15.09 -3.15
N PHE A 18 -24.27 14.18 -3.87
CA PHE A 18 -24.68 12.78 -3.95
C PHE A 18 -24.15 12.11 -2.68
N LYS A 19 -25.00 12.00 -1.65
CA LYS A 19 -24.65 11.26 -0.44
C LYS A 19 -24.30 9.83 -0.83
N MET A 20 -23.03 9.46 -0.67
CA MET A 20 -22.56 8.11 -0.98
C MET A 20 -23.09 7.13 0.08
N ASP A 21 -24.10 6.32 -0.26
CA ASP A 21 -24.58 5.24 0.62
C ASP A 21 -23.60 4.06 0.57
N LEU A 22 -22.68 4.04 1.54
CA LEU A 22 -21.66 3.00 1.70
C LEU A 22 -22.18 1.73 2.38
N LYS A 23 -23.44 1.66 2.82
CA LYS A 23 -23.91 0.58 3.72
C LYS A 23 -24.56 -0.61 3.00
N THR A 24 -24.88 -0.50 1.72
CA THR A 24 -25.66 -1.51 0.97
C THR A 24 -24.96 -2.07 -0.27
N LYS A 25 -23.73 -1.62 -0.54
CA LYS A 25 -23.01 -1.85 -1.79
C LYS A 25 -21.84 -2.81 -1.63
N SER A 26 -21.45 -3.49 -2.72
CA SER A 26 -20.15 -4.19 -2.74
C SER A 26 -19.01 -3.16 -2.67
N ILE A 27 -18.15 -3.24 -1.65
CA ILE A 27 -17.08 -2.28 -1.40
C ILE A 27 -15.72 -2.91 -1.72
N GLY A 28 -14.98 -2.28 -2.63
CA GLY A 28 -13.59 -2.59 -2.90
C GLY A 28 -12.67 -1.64 -2.16
N LEU A 29 -11.69 -2.20 -1.43
CA LEU A 29 -10.64 -1.43 -0.75
C LEU A 29 -9.30 -1.63 -1.47
N VAL A 30 -8.64 -0.53 -1.82
CA VAL A 30 -7.37 -0.54 -2.54
C VAL A 30 -6.28 0.01 -1.63
N LEU A 31 -5.24 -0.78 -1.37
CA LEU A 31 -4.13 -0.44 -0.50
C LEU A 31 -2.84 -0.33 -1.30
N SER A 32 -2.31 0.89 -1.41
CA SER A 32 -1.03 1.15 -2.07
C SER A 32 0.18 0.53 -1.35
N GLY A 33 1.30 0.45 -2.05
CA GLY A 33 2.61 0.24 -1.42
C GLY A 33 3.06 1.42 -0.56
N GLY A 34 4.14 1.25 0.21
CA GLY A 34 4.67 2.34 1.03
C GLY A 34 5.63 1.95 2.15
N GLY A 35 6.09 0.68 2.20
CA GLY A 35 6.94 0.18 3.29
C GLY A 35 6.27 0.33 4.66
N THR A 36 6.99 0.81 5.67
CA THR A 36 6.45 1.02 7.02
C THR A 36 5.28 2.01 7.05
N LYS A 37 5.16 2.93 6.08
CA LYS A 37 3.99 3.82 5.96
C LYS A 37 2.68 3.06 5.73
N GLY A 38 2.75 1.80 5.27
CA GLY A 38 1.61 0.89 5.18
C GLY A 38 0.87 0.67 6.49
N ILE A 39 1.46 0.96 7.64
CA ILE A 39 0.76 0.96 8.94
C ILE A 39 -0.45 1.91 8.94
N ALA A 40 -0.41 2.99 8.16
CA ALA A 40 -1.54 3.91 8.06
C ALA A 40 -2.78 3.21 7.48
N HIS A 41 -2.62 2.19 6.63
CA HIS A 41 -3.74 1.36 6.16
C HIS A 41 -4.48 0.70 7.32
N ALA A 42 -3.77 0.24 8.36
CA ALA A 42 -4.40 -0.33 9.55
C ALA A 42 -5.18 0.74 10.33
N GLY A 43 -4.65 1.95 10.45
CA GLY A 43 -5.38 3.09 11.03
C GLY A 43 -6.67 3.41 10.27
N VAL A 44 -6.62 3.39 8.94
CA VAL A 44 -7.81 3.55 8.09
C VAL A 44 -8.82 2.43 8.33
N LEU A 45 -8.36 1.17 8.33
CA LEU A 45 -9.23 0.02 8.58
C LEU A 45 -9.95 0.12 9.92
N LYS A 46 -9.28 0.58 10.97
CA LYS A 46 -9.92 0.85 12.28
C LYS A 46 -11.10 1.81 12.14
N PHE A 47 -10.90 2.94 11.48
CA PHE A 47 -11.97 3.91 11.28
C PHE A 47 -13.12 3.31 10.46
N LEU A 48 -12.81 2.59 9.38
CA LEU A 48 -13.82 1.93 8.54
C LEU A 48 -14.67 0.93 9.35
N GLU A 49 -14.05 0.15 10.24
CA GLU A 49 -14.75 -0.78 11.13
C GLU A 49 -15.72 -0.06 12.08
N GLU A 50 -15.28 1.04 12.69
CA GLU A 50 -16.13 1.87 13.58
C GLU A 50 -17.34 2.47 12.85
N GLN A 51 -17.19 2.78 11.56
CA GLN A 51 -18.29 3.24 10.70
C GLN A 51 -19.13 2.11 10.09
N ASN A 52 -18.82 0.84 10.40
CA ASN A 52 -19.43 -0.34 9.80
C ASN A 52 -19.26 -0.42 8.27
N ILE A 53 -18.17 0.14 7.73
CA ILE A 53 -17.79 0.06 6.32
C ILE A 53 -16.88 -1.16 6.15
N ARG A 54 -17.42 -2.24 5.59
CA ARG A 54 -16.69 -3.52 5.46
C ARG A 54 -16.44 -3.87 4.00
N PRO A 55 -15.18 -3.88 3.53
CA PRO A 55 -14.88 -4.28 2.16
C PRO A 55 -15.13 -5.77 1.95
N ASN A 56 -15.68 -6.12 0.79
CA ASN A 56 -15.81 -7.51 0.34
C ASN A 56 -14.74 -7.87 -0.70
N HIS A 57 -14.09 -6.87 -1.29
CA HIS A 57 -12.88 -7.01 -2.09
C HIS A 57 -11.76 -6.16 -1.52
N ILE A 58 -10.54 -6.67 -1.54
CA ILE A 58 -9.36 -5.92 -1.14
C ILE A 58 -8.22 -6.17 -2.12
N ALA A 59 -7.57 -5.11 -2.60
CA ALA A 59 -6.43 -5.19 -3.49
C ALA A 59 -5.22 -4.50 -2.85
N GLY A 60 -4.07 -5.17 -2.87
CA GLY A 60 -2.88 -4.69 -2.17
C GLY A 60 -1.59 -4.92 -2.94
N THR A 61 -0.68 -3.95 -2.82
CA THR A 61 0.68 -4.01 -3.36
C THR A 61 1.69 -3.78 -2.24
N SER A 62 2.75 -4.60 -2.15
CA SER A 62 3.82 -4.43 -1.16
C SER A 62 3.28 -4.37 0.27
N ALA A 63 3.57 -3.33 1.05
CA ALA A 63 2.97 -3.11 2.36
C ALA A 63 1.42 -3.16 2.36
N GLY A 64 0.77 -2.71 1.29
CA GLY A 64 -0.68 -2.86 1.11
C GLY A 64 -1.11 -4.32 0.96
N SER A 65 -0.29 -5.19 0.35
CA SER A 65 -0.57 -6.63 0.28
C SER A 65 -0.46 -7.32 1.64
N ILE A 66 0.51 -6.89 2.47
CA ILE A 66 0.68 -7.38 3.83
C ILE A 66 -0.56 -7.05 4.66
N VAL A 67 -0.97 -5.77 4.67
CA VAL A 67 -2.15 -5.33 5.41
C VAL A 67 -3.41 -6.00 4.87
N ALA A 68 -3.56 -6.08 3.54
CA ALA A 68 -4.71 -6.71 2.91
C ALA A 68 -4.88 -8.18 3.34
N ALA A 69 -3.78 -8.94 3.32
CA ALA A 69 -3.78 -10.34 3.69
C ALA A 69 -4.02 -10.54 5.21
N LEU A 70 -3.40 -9.72 6.07
CA LEU A 70 -3.61 -9.81 7.51
C LEU A 70 -5.05 -9.50 7.87
N TYR A 71 -5.60 -8.43 7.31
CA TYR A 71 -6.98 -8.02 7.54
C TYR A 71 -7.98 -9.06 7.03
N ALA A 72 -7.81 -9.54 5.79
CA ALA A 72 -8.64 -10.59 5.21
C ALA A 72 -8.48 -11.96 5.92
N GLY A 73 -7.33 -12.19 6.56
CA GLY A 73 -7.05 -13.31 7.45
C GLY A 73 -7.68 -13.17 8.85
N GLY A 74 -8.34 -12.04 9.14
CA GLY A 74 -9.07 -11.80 10.37
C GLY A 74 -8.28 -11.11 11.48
N LYS A 75 -7.12 -10.50 11.17
CA LYS A 75 -6.37 -9.69 12.13
C LYS A 75 -7.00 -8.32 12.33
N SER A 76 -7.09 -7.88 13.58
CA SER A 76 -7.55 -6.52 13.90
C SER A 76 -6.54 -5.46 13.45
N PRO A 77 -6.97 -4.20 13.25
CA PRO A 77 -6.07 -3.08 13.00
C PRO A 77 -4.89 -2.97 13.97
N GLU A 78 -5.14 -3.19 15.27
CA GLU A 78 -4.11 -3.18 16.31
C GLU A 78 -3.14 -4.36 16.18
N GLU A 79 -3.62 -5.57 15.88
CA GLU A 79 -2.74 -6.71 15.62
C GLU A 79 -1.86 -6.49 14.38
N ILE A 80 -2.37 -5.79 13.37
CA ILE A 80 -1.59 -5.41 12.19
C ILE A 80 -0.49 -4.41 12.58
N LEU A 81 -0.80 -3.40 13.40
CA LEU A 81 0.21 -2.48 13.94
C LEU A 81 1.30 -3.23 14.72
N ASP A 82 0.91 -4.15 15.60
CA ASP A 82 1.84 -4.95 16.40
C ASP A 82 2.70 -5.86 15.53
N PHE A 83 2.14 -6.41 14.45
CA PHE A 83 2.91 -7.16 13.46
C PHE A 83 4.03 -6.31 12.86
N PHE A 84 3.73 -5.09 12.38
CA PHE A 84 4.76 -4.20 11.84
C PHE A 84 5.82 -3.82 12.89
N LYS A 85 5.44 -3.60 14.15
CA LYS A 85 6.37 -3.34 15.26
C LYS A 85 7.26 -4.53 15.61
N SER A 86 6.85 -5.74 15.24
CA SER A 86 7.60 -6.99 15.49
C SER A 86 8.64 -7.30 14.42
N ILE A 87 8.49 -6.72 13.21
CA ILE A 87 9.42 -6.96 12.10
C ILE A 87 10.68 -6.11 12.29
N TYR A 88 11.83 -6.77 12.30
CA TYR A 88 13.13 -6.12 12.38
C TYR A 88 13.79 -6.09 10.99
N PHE A 89 13.43 -5.12 10.14
CA PHE A 89 13.93 -5.04 8.75
C PHE A 89 15.46 -5.07 8.63
N PHE A 90 16.21 -4.43 9.54
CA PHE A 90 17.67 -4.34 9.50
C PHE A 90 18.36 -5.24 10.53
N ASN A 91 17.91 -6.48 10.65
CA ASN A 91 18.63 -7.49 11.44
C ASN A 91 19.80 -8.07 10.62
N TRP A 92 20.96 -8.28 11.26
CA TRP A 92 22.12 -8.93 10.65
C TRP A 92 21.77 -10.26 9.94
N LYS A 93 20.83 -11.02 10.51
CA LYS A 93 20.36 -12.32 9.96
C LYS A 93 19.59 -12.21 8.64
N HIS A 94 19.18 -11.00 8.23
CA HIS A 94 18.46 -10.80 6.99
C HIS A 94 19.36 -10.40 5.82
N PHE A 95 20.63 -10.06 6.06
CA PHE A 95 21.54 -9.64 4.99
C PHE A 95 22.01 -10.83 4.13
N THR A 96 22.13 -10.60 2.82
CA THR A 96 22.68 -11.57 1.86
C THR A 96 23.68 -10.90 0.91
N PHE A 97 24.78 -11.60 0.61
CA PHE A 97 25.80 -11.16 -0.34
C PHE A 97 25.83 -12.02 -1.62
N LYS A 98 24.99 -13.05 -1.70
CA LYS A 98 24.97 -14.02 -2.82
C LYS A 98 23.76 -13.85 -3.76
N LYS A 99 22.80 -12.98 -3.41
CA LYS A 99 21.58 -12.73 -4.17
C LYS A 99 21.55 -11.29 -4.67
N ALA A 100 20.74 -11.01 -5.68
CA ALA A 100 20.54 -9.67 -6.21
C ALA A 100 19.69 -8.81 -5.26
N GLY A 101 20.26 -8.35 -4.14
CA GLY A 101 19.64 -7.52 -3.11
C GLY A 101 20.46 -7.55 -1.82
N PHE A 102 20.30 -6.57 -0.93
CA PHE A 102 21.05 -6.54 0.33
C PHE A 102 20.40 -7.40 1.41
N ILE A 103 19.10 -7.65 1.31
CA ILE A 103 18.29 -8.38 2.28
C ILE A 103 17.60 -9.57 1.59
N ASP A 104 17.68 -10.76 2.18
CA ASP A 104 17.02 -11.96 1.66
C ASP A 104 15.52 -11.90 1.97
N SER A 105 14.68 -11.89 0.93
CA SER A 105 13.22 -11.90 1.09
C SER A 105 12.74 -13.13 1.84
N ASN A 106 13.43 -14.27 1.70
CA ASN A 106 13.11 -15.48 2.45
C ASN A 106 13.31 -15.32 3.96
N ALA A 107 14.09 -14.33 4.41
CA ALA A 107 14.26 -14.06 5.83
C ALA A 107 12.96 -13.55 6.48
N PHE A 108 12.03 -13.02 5.68
CA PHE A 108 10.70 -12.62 6.14
C PHE A 108 9.66 -13.75 6.08
N HIS A 109 9.98 -14.87 5.43
CA HIS A 109 9.07 -16.02 5.30
C HIS A 109 8.56 -16.51 6.65
N PHE A 110 9.44 -16.58 7.67
CA PHE A 110 9.06 -17.04 9.00
C PHE A 110 7.94 -16.19 9.64
N TYR A 111 7.99 -14.86 9.49
CA TYR A 111 6.98 -13.97 10.03
C TYR A 111 5.60 -14.23 9.42
N PHE A 112 5.53 -14.38 8.10
CA PHE A 112 4.27 -14.63 7.40
C PHE A 112 3.79 -16.07 7.56
N HIS A 113 4.68 -17.06 7.50
CA HIS A 113 4.33 -18.47 7.66
C HIS A 113 3.82 -18.77 9.08
N THR A 114 4.30 -18.07 10.11
CA THR A 114 3.77 -18.23 11.48
C THR A 114 2.30 -17.82 11.57
N ILE A 115 1.86 -16.88 10.73
CA ILE A 115 0.49 -16.36 10.73
C ILE A 115 -0.41 -17.16 9.77
N PHE A 116 0.07 -17.38 8.55
CA PHE A 116 -0.74 -17.96 7.47
C PHE A 116 -0.51 -19.44 7.25
N GLY A 117 0.63 -20.01 7.65
CA GLY A 117 1.00 -21.39 7.35
C GLY A 117 0.80 -21.72 5.87
N GLU A 118 -0.06 -22.70 5.59
CA GLU A 118 -0.40 -23.17 4.24
C GLU A 118 -1.63 -22.47 3.62
N THR A 119 -2.18 -21.45 4.27
CA THR A 119 -3.37 -20.71 3.81
C THR A 119 -3.16 -20.15 2.41
N ARG A 120 -4.16 -20.33 1.55
CA ARG A 120 -4.19 -19.81 0.18
C ARG A 120 -5.05 -18.56 0.10
N ILE A 121 -4.86 -17.77 -0.95
CA ILE A 121 -5.61 -16.52 -1.17
C ILE A 121 -7.13 -16.79 -1.20
N GLY A 122 -7.54 -17.92 -1.80
CA GLY A 122 -8.95 -18.32 -1.87
C GLY A 122 -9.59 -18.67 -0.53
N ASP A 123 -8.79 -18.94 0.51
CA ASP A 123 -9.28 -19.30 1.85
C ASP A 123 -9.59 -18.07 2.72
N LEU A 124 -9.22 -16.86 2.25
CA LEU A 124 -9.42 -15.61 2.99
C LEU A 124 -10.88 -15.16 2.98
N LYS A 125 -11.32 -14.50 4.06
CA LYS A 125 -12.73 -14.09 4.24
C LYS A 125 -13.17 -12.96 3.29
N ILE A 126 -12.22 -12.19 2.78
CA ILE A 126 -12.42 -11.06 1.85
C ILE A 126 -11.75 -11.46 0.54
N HIS A 127 -12.35 -11.13 -0.61
CA HIS A 127 -11.75 -11.41 -1.91
C HIS A 127 -10.46 -10.59 -2.10
N THR A 128 -9.32 -11.22 -1.78
CA THR A 128 -8.00 -10.56 -1.76
C THR A 128 -7.27 -10.68 -3.09
N HIS A 129 -6.74 -9.55 -3.57
CA HIS A 129 -5.99 -9.44 -4.82
C HIS A 129 -4.60 -8.90 -4.50
N ILE A 130 -3.58 -9.73 -4.65
CA ILE A 130 -2.18 -9.35 -4.39
C ILE A 130 -1.44 -9.23 -5.72
N THR A 131 -0.71 -8.13 -5.89
CA THR A 131 0.05 -7.86 -7.11
C THR A 131 1.56 -7.99 -6.92
N ALA A 132 2.26 -8.50 -7.91
CA ALA A 132 3.71 -8.49 -7.99
C ALA A 132 4.15 -8.19 -9.43
N THR A 133 5.45 -7.95 -9.62
CA THR A 133 6.04 -7.75 -10.95
C THR A 133 6.79 -9.01 -11.36
N ASP A 134 6.39 -9.65 -12.46
CA ASP A 134 7.20 -10.69 -13.12
C ASP A 134 8.36 -10.00 -13.83
N LEU A 135 9.57 -10.12 -13.26
CA LEU A 135 10.74 -9.40 -13.74
C LEU A 135 11.20 -9.85 -15.12
N VAL A 136 10.99 -11.12 -15.47
CA VAL A 136 11.44 -11.69 -16.74
C VAL A 136 10.46 -11.32 -17.86
N LYS A 137 9.16 -11.39 -17.59
CA LYS A 137 8.13 -11.04 -18.58
C LYS A 137 7.85 -9.54 -18.66
N GLY A 138 8.25 -8.76 -17.67
CA GLY A 138 7.92 -7.34 -17.55
C GLY A 138 6.41 -7.12 -17.43
N LYS A 139 5.69 -8.02 -16.76
CA LYS A 139 4.22 -7.97 -16.64
C LYS A 139 3.77 -7.97 -15.20
N LEU A 140 2.65 -7.30 -14.95
CA LEU A 140 1.97 -7.37 -13.67
C LEU A 140 1.44 -8.79 -13.45
N LYS A 141 1.77 -9.36 -12.30
CA LYS A 141 1.22 -10.63 -11.82
C LYS A 141 0.16 -10.34 -10.78
N ILE A 142 -1.07 -10.77 -11.05
CA ILE A 142 -2.12 -10.89 -10.03
C ILE A 142 -2.16 -12.36 -9.62
N PHE A 143 -2.02 -12.63 -8.33
CA PHE A 143 -2.03 -14.01 -7.81
C PHE A 143 -3.45 -14.55 -7.75
N GLY A 144 -3.61 -15.83 -8.12
CA GLY A 144 -4.89 -16.52 -8.15
C GLY A 144 -5.21 -17.18 -6.80
N PRO A 145 -6.45 -17.67 -6.62
CA PRO A 145 -6.94 -18.23 -5.36
C PRO A 145 -6.08 -19.37 -4.83
N ASP A 146 -5.47 -20.17 -5.71
CA ASP A 146 -4.64 -21.32 -5.32
C ASP A 146 -3.23 -20.91 -4.82
N THR A 147 -2.86 -19.63 -4.85
CA THR A 147 -1.52 -19.19 -4.41
C THR A 147 -1.47 -19.13 -2.89
N LYS A 148 -0.39 -19.64 -2.26
CA LYS A 148 -0.18 -19.42 -0.82
C LYS A 148 -0.07 -17.93 -0.53
N VAL A 149 -0.69 -17.49 0.56
CA VAL A 149 -0.66 -16.08 0.98
C VAL A 149 0.78 -15.62 1.22
N VAL A 150 1.59 -16.46 1.88
CA VAL A 150 3.01 -16.19 2.17
C VAL A 150 3.78 -15.87 0.90
N ASP A 151 3.68 -16.73 -0.12
CA ASP A 151 4.41 -16.57 -1.38
C ASP A 151 4.00 -15.31 -2.12
N ALA A 152 2.69 -15.02 -2.14
CA ALA A 152 2.14 -13.83 -2.78
C ALA A 152 2.64 -12.53 -2.11
N ILE A 153 2.66 -12.48 -0.78
CA ILE A 153 3.17 -11.33 -0.01
C ILE A 153 4.67 -11.13 -0.24
N LEU A 154 5.47 -12.21 -0.16
CA LEU A 154 6.92 -12.14 -0.36
C LEU A 154 7.26 -11.65 -1.76
N ALA A 155 6.58 -12.16 -2.78
CA ALA A 155 6.70 -11.66 -4.15
C ALA A 155 6.32 -10.17 -4.25
N SER A 156 5.15 -9.80 -3.70
CA SER A 156 4.61 -8.44 -3.77
C SER A 156 5.44 -7.39 -3.04
N SER A 157 6.22 -7.81 -2.04
CA SER A 157 6.98 -6.91 -1.15
C SER A 157 8.49 -6.96 -1.36
N SER A 158 8.97 -7.63 -2.41
CA SER A 158 10.40 -7.74 -2.75
C SER A 158 10.92 -6.45 -3.40
N PHE A 159 11.03 -5.39 -2.59
CA PHE A 159 11.41 -4.02 -3.01
C PHE A 159 12.81 -3.94 -3.65
N PRO A 160 12.94 -3.50 -4.92
CA PRO A 160 14.21 -3.43 -5.63
C PRO A 160 15.30 -2.65 -4.90
N GLY A 161 16.53 -3.16 -4.96
CA GLY A 161 17.70 -2.51 -4.36
C GLY A 161 17.74 -2.57 -2.82
N VAL A 162 16.74 -3.17 -2.18
CA VAL A 162 16.75 -3.46 -0.73
C VAL A 162 16.57 -4.96 -0.52
N LEU A 163 15.49 -5.51 -1.03
CA LEU A 163 15.13 -6.93 -0.95
C LEU A 163 15.48 -7.64 -2.25
N SER A 164 15.96 -8.86 -2.13
CA SER A 164 16.21 -9.71 -3.30
C SER A 164 14.90 -10.13 -3.98
N PRO A 165 14.87 -10.27 -5.32
CA PRO A 165 13.73 -10.84 -6.01
C PRO A 165 13.35 -12.19 -5.42
N TYR A 166 12.05 -12.44 -5.33
CA TYR A 166 11.51 -13.68 -4.82
C TYR A 166 11.31 -14.69 -5.96
N GLU A 167 11.95 -15.85 -5.83
CA GLU A 167 11.81 -16.94 -6.79
C GLU A 167 10.70 -17.89 -6.37
N MET A 168 9.73 -18.11 -7.25
CA MET A 168 8.67 -19.09 -7.04
C MET A 168 8.37 -19.84 -8.33
N ASN A 169 8.49 -21.18 -8.29
CA ASN A 169 8.25 -22.08 -9.43
C ASN A 169 9.08 -21.68 -10.67
N GLY A 170 10.37 -21.36 -10.47
CA GLY A 170 11.30 -20.94 -11.53
C GLY A 170 11.00 -19.57 -12.15
N LYS A 171 10.14 -18.76 -11.53
CA LYS A 171 9.83 -17.39 -11.95
C LYS A 171 10.35 -16.40 -10.93
N MET A 172 10.88 -15.28 -11.42
CA MET A 172 11.46 -14.21 -10.61
C MET A 172 10.46 -13.07 -10.46
N TYR A 173 10.07 -12.80 -9.22
CA TYR A 173 9.15 -11.72 -8.88
C TYR A 173 9.84 -10.62 -8.08
N SER A 174 9.35 -9.40 -8.24
CA SER A 174 9.71 -8.25 -7.41
C SER A 174 8.45 -7.47 -7.05
N ASP A 175 8.63 -6.40 -6.27
CA ASP A 175 7.56 -5.58 -5.75
C ASP A 175 6.55 -5.18 -6.84
N GLY A 176 5.27 -5.33 -6.53
CA GLY A 176 4.20 -4.97 -7.47
C GLY A 176 4.21 -3.48 -7.81
N GLY A 177 4.80 -2.64 -6.96
CA GLY A 177 4.90 -1.21 -7.12
C GLY A 177 5.72 -0.75 -8.32
N ILE A 178 6.53 -1.63 -8.91
CA ILE A 178 7.24 -1.33 -10.18
C ILE A 178 6.24 -1.08 -11.31
N LEU A 179 5.13 -1.82 -11.35
CA LEU A 179 4.14 -1.72 -12.43
C LEU A 179 2.78 -1.22 -11.95
N ASN A 180 2.40 -1.49 -10.70
CA ASN A 180 1.10 -1.12 -10.16
C ASN A 180 1.14 -0.89 -8.63
N HIS A 181 1.64 0.28 -8.24
CA HIS A 181 1.81 0.65 -6.83
C HIS A 181 0.48 1.00 -6.13
N PHE A 182 -0.52 1.46 -6.86
CA PHE A 182 -1.88 1.67 -6.37
C PHE A 182 -2.88 0.90 -7.26
N PRO A 183 -3.24 -0.34 -6.90
CA PRO A 183 -3.89 -1.30 -7.81
C PRO A 183 -5.40 -1.11 -7.98
N THR A 184 -5.84 0.13 -8.17
CA THR A 184 -7.27 0.48 -8.27
C THR A 184 -7.95 -0.15 -9.49
N ASP A 185 -7.22 -0.23 -10.60
CA ASP A 185 -7.67 -0.84 -11.87
C ASP A 185 -8.10 -2.31 -11.71
N ILE A 186 -7.58 -3.02 -10.72
CA ILE A 186 -7.93 -4.43 -10.48
C ILE A 186 -9.36 -4.57 -9.97
N LEU A 187 -9.83 -3.61 -9.18
CA LEU A 187 -11.19 -3.64 -8.61
C LEU A 187 -12.20 -2.84 -9.43
N GLN A 188 -11.75 -2.10 -10.46
CA GLN A 188 -12.64 -1.36 -11.34
C GLN A 188 -13.68 -2.29 -11.97
N GLY A 189 -14.96 -1.93 -11.84
CA GLY A 189 -16.08 -2.72 -12.34
C GLY A 189 -16.37 -4.01 -11.58
N ARG A 190 -15.63 -4.32 -10.51
CA ARG A 190 -15.92 -5.46 -9.60
C ARG A 190 -16.72 -5.06 -8.37
N CYS A 191 -16.69 -3.77 -8.05
CA CYS A 191 -17.34 -3.21 -6.88
C CYS A 191 -18.12 -1.95 -7.28
N GLU A 192 -19.27 -1.75 -6.67
CA GLU A 192 -20.08 -0.54 -6.79
C GLU A 192 -19.46 0.69 -6.11
N THR A 193 -18.63 0.48 -5.09
CA THR A 193 -17.87 1.56 -4.45
C THR A 193 -16.40 1.15 -4.29
N LEU A 194 -15.49 2.03 -4.68
CA LEU A 194 -14.05 1.89 -4.53
C LEU A 194 -13.49 2.92 -3.55
N ILE A 195 -12.94 2.42 -2.46
CA ILE A 195 -12.20 3.19 -1.46
C ILE A 195 -10.70 2.96 -1.69
N GLY A 196 -9.96 4.04 -1.84
CA GLY A 196 -8.55 4.03 -2.14
C GLY A 196 -7.71 4.60 -1.02
N VAL A 197 -6.73 3.83 -0.51
CA VAL A 197 -5.79 4.29 0.52
C VAL A 197 -4.39 4.42 -0.05
N TYR A 198 -3.93 5.67 -0.16
CA TYR A 198 -2.63 6.00 -0.71
C TYR A 198 -1.67 6.50 0.37
N VAL A 199 -0.63 5.73 0.69
CA VAL A 199 0.28 5.99 1.83
C VAL A 199 1.70 6.36 1.40
N SER A 200 1.89 6.65 0.11
CA SER A 200 3.19 7.04 -0.43
C SER A 200 3.17 8.45 -1.03
N PRO A 201 2.82 9.49 -0.25
CA PRO A 201 2.91 10.87 -0.73
C PRO A 201 4.36 11.19 -1.12
N ILE A 202 4.52 12.06 -2.12
CA ILE A 202 5.85 12.48 -2.57
C ILE A 202 6.55 13.18 -1.42
N GLN A 203 7.65 12.59 -0.96
CA GLN A 203 8.46 13.19 0.11
C GLN A 203 9.09 14.49 -0.38
N LYS A 204 9.09 15.49 0.50
CA LYS A 204 9.83 16.74 0.33
C LYS A 204 11.28 16.47 0.75
N ILE A 205 12.19 16.46 -0.22
CA ILE A 205 13.62 16.20 -0.01
C ILE A 205 14.44 17.42 -0.43
N GLU A 206 15.63 17.56 0.13
CA GLU A 206 16.64 18.53 -0.28
C GLU A 206 17.75 17.86 -1.10
N ALA A 207 18.54 18.66 -1.84
CA ALA A 207 19.64 18.14 -2.65
C ALA A 207 20.65 17.31 -1.83
N LYS A 208 20.87 17.67 -0.56
CA LYS A 208 21.76 16.97 0.37
C LYS A 208 21.31 15.54 0.69
N ASP A 209 20.03 15.23 0.51
CA ASP A 209 19.47 13.90 0.81
C ASP A 209 19.78 12.88 -0.31
N LEU A 210 20.14 13.35 -1.51
CA LEU A 210 20.53 12.52 -2.66
C LEU A 210 22.02 12.17 -2.64
N SER A 211 22.50 11.70 -1.49
CA SER A 211 23.94 11.48 -1.21
C SER A 211 24.46 10.09 -1.58
N SER A 212 23.60 9.19 -2.07
CA SER A 212 23.98 7.81 -2.39
C SER A 212 23.21 7.24 -3.56
N ILE A 213 23.74 6.19 -4.21
CA ILE A 213 23.05 5.47 -5.29
C ILE A 213 21.70 4.91 -4.83
N LYS A 214 21.61 4.47 -3.57
CA LYS A 214 20.36 4.03 -2.96
C LYS A 214 19.36 5.17 -2.89
N ALA A 215 19.76 6.34 -2.37
CA ALA A 215 18.87 7.50 -2.26
C ALA A 215 18.36 7.97 -3.63
N VAL A 216 19.24 8.03 -4.63
CA VAL A 216 18.87 8.40 -6.01
C VAL A 216 17.91 7.38 -6.63
N THR A 217 18.21 6.08 -6.49
CA THR A 217 17.37 5.00 -7.04
C THR A 217 16.00 4.96 -6.37
N SER A 218 15.94 5.04 -5.03
CA SER A 218 14.69 5.14 -4.28
C SER A 218 13.87 6.35 -4.73
N ARG A 219 14.50 7.53 -4.90
CA ARG A 219 13.80 8.73 -5.37
C ARG A 219 13.24 8.56 -6.78
N ALA A 220 13.99 7.97 -7.69
CA ALA A 220 13.52 7.70 -9.05
C ALA A 220 12.29 6.77 -9.04
N PHE A 221 12.32 5.71 -8.23
CA PHE A 221 11.20 4.80 -8.06
C PHE A 221 9.96 5.50 -7.48
N ASP A 222 10.13 6.34 -6.45
CA ASP A 222 9.05 7.09 -5.84
C ASP A 222 8.37 8.04 -6.85
N LEU A 223 9.17 8.73 -7.68
CA LEU A 223 8.65 9.66 -8.70
C LEU A 223 7.90 8.93 -9.83
N LEU A 224 8.44 7.82 -10.32
CA LEU A 224 7.78 7.00 -11.34
C LEU A 224 6.46 6.41 -10.82
N SER A 225 6.47 5.94 -9.58
CA SER A 225 5.27 5.47 -8.89
C SER A 225 4.24 6.59 -8.79
N ALA A 226 4.61 7.75 -8.24
CA ALA A 226 3.68 8.86 -8.09
C ALA A 226 3.08 9.31 -9.43
N ASN A 227 3.88 9.43 -10.50
CA ASN A 227 3.40 9.84 -11.82
C ASN A 227 2.33 8.88 -12.39
N SER A 228 2.50 7.58 -12.19
CA SER A 228 1.56 6.57 -12.71
C SER A 228 0.29 6.40 -11.85
N ASN A 229 0.34 6.74 -10.56
CA ASN A 229 -0.77 6.49 -9.64
C ASN A 229 -1.76 7.66 -9.50
N MET A 230 -1.34 8.91 -9.72
CA MET A 230 -2.23 10.07 -9.50
C MET A 230 -3.50 10.01 -10.35
N GLN A 231 -3.41 9.49 -11.58
CA GLN A 231 -4.59 9.34 -12.44
C GLN A 231 -5.57 8.26 -11.92
N LYS A 232 -5.08 7.29 -11.15
CA LYS A 232 -5.90 6.21 -10.59
C LYS A 232 -6.76 6.66 -9.41
N PHE A 233 -6.50 7.83 -8.84
CA PHE A 233 -7.35 8.40 -7.80
C PHE A 233 -8.76 8.69 -8.34
N ASN A 234 -8.86 9.05 -9.62
CA ASN A 234 -10.14 9.28 -10.31
C ASN A 234 -10.99 8.01 -10.49
N LEU A 235 -10.43 6.83 -10.21
CA LEU A 235 -11.16 5.56 -10.24
C LEU A 235 -11.81 5.24 -8.88
N CYS A 236 -11.45 5.94 -7.82
CA CYS A 236 -12.01 5.76 -6.49
C CYS A 236 -13.16 6.75 -6.28
N ASP A 237 -14.20 6.29 -5.59
CA ASP A 237 -15.28 7.15 -5.10
C ASP A 237 -14.84 7.90 -3.83
N TRP A 238 -13.91 7.31 -3.07
CA TRP A 238 -13.30 7.94 -1.89
C TRP A 238 -11.81 7.63 -1.83
N VAL A 239 -10.98 8.67 -1.79
CA VAL A 239 -9.53 8.56 -1.62
C VAL A 239 -9.10 9.09 -0.25
N ILE A 240 -8.30 8.30 0.45
CA ILE A 240 -7.65 8.65 1.71
C ILE A 240 -6.14 8.69 1.44
N ALA A 241 -5.57 9.90 1.42
CA ALA A 241 -4.18 10.13 1.06
C ALA A 241 -3.51 11.13 2.02
N PRO A 242 -3.15 10.71 3.25
CA PRO A 242 -2.55 11.60 4.25
C PRO A 242 -1.18 12.14 3.81
N GLU A 243 -1.10 13.45 3.57
CA GLU A 243 0.14 14.13 3.18
C GLU A 243 1.18 14.16 4.31
N GLU A 244 0.73 14.07 5.58
CA GLU A 244 1.57 14.05 6.77
C GLU A 244 2.52 12.85 6.79
N LEU A 245 2.24 11.79 6.03
CA LEU A 245 3.15 10.66 5.87
C LEU A 245 4.43 11.02 5.10
N ALA A 246 4.49 12.18 4.43
CA ALA A 246 5.64 12.59 3.62
C ALA A 246 6.94 12.81 4.43
N ILE A 247 6.84 12.99 5.75
CA ILE A 247 8.00 13.16 6.64
C ILE A 247 8.53 11.82 7.21
N TYR A 248 7.82 10.72 6.96
CA TYR A 248 8.19 9.40 7.48
C TYR A 248 8.98 8.59 6.47
N SER A 249 10.00 7.88 6.96
CA SER A 249 10.82 7.00 6.14
C SER A 249 10.00 5.79 5.67
N THR A 250 10.24 5.36 4.44
CA THR A 250 9.73 4.09 3.88
C THR A 250 10.16 2.88 4.73
N PHE A 251 11.29 2.96 5.44
CA PHE A 251 11.79 1.92 6.34
C PHE A 251 11.94 2.46 7.77
N GLU A 252 10.86 3.01 8.32
CA GLU A 252 10.83 3.50 9.70
C GLU A 252 11.01 2.36 10.72
N THR A 253 11.80 2.61 11.77
CA THR A 253 12.14 1.62 12.81
C THR A 253 11.74 2.06 14.22
N SER A 254 11.40 3.33 14.41
CA SER A 254 10.92 3.84 15.69
C SER A 254 9.48 3.40 15.95
N LYS A 255 9.26 2.62 17.02
CA LYS A 255 7.92 2.17 17.42
C LYS A 255 6.97 3.34 17.70
N ALA A 256 7.46 4.41 18.33
CA ALA A 256 6.66 5.62 18.57
C ALA A 256 6.23 6.32 17.28
N LYS A 257 7.08 6.29 16.24
CA LYS A 257 6.69 6.81 14.91
C LYS A 257 5.73 5.87 14.19
N MET A 258 5.86 4.56 14.37
CA MET A 258 4.87 3.59 13.87
C MET A 258 3.48 3.83 14.47
N ASP A 259 3.40 4.12 15.78
CA ASP A 259 2.15 4.54 16.43
C ASP A 259 1.58 5.83 15.82
N ALA A 260 2.45 6.81 15.54
CA ALA A 260 2.03 8.05 14.89
C ALA A 260 1.51 7.80 13.46
N ILE A 261 2.15 6.94 12.67
CA ILE A 261 1.70 6.55 11.32
C ILE A 261 0.32 5.91 11.37
N PHE A 262 0.07 5.02 12.34
CA PHE A 262 -1.25 4.41 12.55
C PHE A 262 -2.31 5.48 12.81
N LYS A 263 -2.02 6.40 13.76
CA LYS A 263 -2.93 7.49 14.10
C LYS A 263 -3.21 8.40 12.91
N ILE A 264 -2.20 8.75 12.11
CA ILE A 264 -2.37 9.56 10.90
C ILE A 264 -3.35 8.91 9.93
N GLY A 265 -3.24 7.60 9.70
CA GLY A 265 -4.17 6.88 8.85
C GLY A 265 -5.62 6.94 9.36
N TYR A 266 -5.81 6.74 10.66
CA TYR A 266 -7.12 6.83 11.31
C TYR A 266 -7.74 8.24 11.18
N GLU A 267 -6.98 9.29 11.54
CA GLU A 267 -7.50 10.67 11.48
C GLU A 267 -7.77 11.10 10.05
N ALA A 268 -6.95 10.70 9.07
CA ALA A 268 -7.18 11.02 7.67
C ALA A 268 -8.45 10.38 7.11
N ALA A 269 -8.74 9.14 7.50
CA ALA A 269 -10.01 8.50 7.16
C ALA A 269 -11.18 9.24 7.81
N LYS A 270 -11.06 9.60 9.09
CA LYS A 270 -12.09 10.35 9.81
C LYS A 270 -12.40 11.70 9.17
N THR A 271 -11.39 12.53 8.96
CA THR A 271 -11.56 13.88 8.38
C THR A 271 -12.14 13.81 6.98
N SER A 272 -11.61 12.95 6.10
CA SER A 272 -12.14 12.83 4.73
C SER A 272 -13.55 12.24 4.69
N TYR A 273 -13.93 11.38 5.64
CA TYR A 273 -15.30 10.88 5.76
C TYR A 273 -16.29 11.96 6.19
N GLU A 274 -15.90 12.84 7.12
CA GLU A 274 -16.72 13.99 7.53
C GLU A 274 -17.01 14.91 6.34
N GLU A 275 -16.05 15.12 5.45
CA GLU A 275 -16.22 15.91 4.22
C GLU A 275 -17.14 15.25 3.18
N LEU A 276 -17.29 13.92 3.20
CA LEU A 276 -18.15 13.19 2.26
C LEU A 276 -19.63 13.15 2.68
N VAL A 277 -19.92 13.30 3.98
CA VAL A 277 -21.26 13.11 4.54
C VAL A 277 -22.00 14.44 4.76
N VAL A 278 -21.28 15.56 4.77
CA VAL A 278 -21.80 16.95 4.85
C VAL A 278 -22.31 17.42 3.49
#